data_AF-A0A1Z8LWX4-F1
#
_entry.id   AF-A0A1Z8LWX4-F1
#
_cell.length_a   1.000
_cell.length_b   1.000
_cell.length_c   1.000
_cell.angle_alpha   90.00
_cell.angle_beta   90.00
_cell.angle_gamma   90.00
#
_symmetry.space_group_name_H-M   'P 1'
#
loop_
_entity.id
_entity.type
_entity.pdbx_description
1 polymer ?
#
loop_
_entity_poly.entity_id
_entity_poly.type
_entity_poly.pdbx_seq_one_letter_code
_entity_poly.pdbx_strand_id
1 'polypeptide(L)' 'MIFKQKEDGSCNIEFSWKERWSLFIKGKIIFDSAGLKHFSNMLVKMVSDWHQRFDDKTKQIQTHDSSEPPKK' A
#
# COMPACT_ATOMS: atom_id res chain seq x y z
N MET A 1 0.83 6.26 11.36
CA MET A 1 0.77 5.13 10.43
C MET A 1 1.94 4.19 10.66
N ILE A 2 1.70 2.89 10.77
CA ILE A 2 2.72 1.84 10.95
C ILE A 2 2.50 0.77 9.88
N PHE A 3 3.57 0.37 9.19
CA PHE A 3 3.53 -0.71 8.21
C PHE A 3 3.95 -2.01 8.88
N LYS A 4 3.06 -3.00 8.90
CA LYS A 4 3.35 -4.36 9.37
C LYS A 4 3.36 -5.31 8.19
N GLN A 5 4.55 -5.56 7.66
CA GLN A 5 4.76 -6.51 6.58
C GLN A 5 4.83 -7.94 7.13
N LYS A 6 4.11 -8.85 6.48
CA LYS A 6 4.04 -10.27 6.81
C LYS A 6 5.07 -11.06 6.02
N GLU A 7 5.24 -12.33 6.39
CA GLU A 7 6.21 -13.22 5.75
C GLU A 7 5.89 -13.54 4.29
N ASP A 8 4.61 -13.50 3.89
CA ASP A 8 4.18 -13.65 2.49
C ASP A 8 4.42 -12.37 1.66
N GLY A 9 5.01 -11.33 2.25
CA GLY A 9 5.26 -10.04 1.62
C GLY A 9 4.06 -9.09 1.64
N SER A 10 2.85 -9.55 2.00
CA SER A 10 1.69 -8.68 2.19
C SER A 10 1.90 -7.71 3.34
N CYS A 11 1.19 -6.58 3.37
CA CYS A 11 1.41 -5.55 4.39
C CYS A 11 0.11 -4.98 4.93
N ASN A 12 0.03 -4.87 6.25
CA ASN A 12 -1.03 -4.14 6.94
C ASN A 12 -0.56 -2.71 7.23
N ILE A 13 -1.35 -1.74 6.83
CA ILE A 13 -1.14 -0.34 7.20
C ILE A 13 -2.03 -0.02 8.41
N GLU A 14 -1.41 0.16 9.57
CA GLU A 14 -2.10 0.48 10.81
C GLU A 14 -2.13 1.99 11.04
N PHE A 15 -3.33 2.54 11.08
CA PHE A 15 -3.57 3.93 11.41
C PHE A 15 -3.76 4.11 12.91
N SER A 16 -3.16 5.16 13.45
CA SER A 16 -3.42 5.65 14.81
C SER A 16 -4.88 6.11 14.95
N TRP A 17 -5.35 6.26 16.18
CA TRP A 17 -6.73 6.69 16.43
C TRP A 17 -7.07 8.03 15.78
N LYS A 18 -6.13 8.99 15.79
CA LYS A 18 -6.29 10.30 15.14
C LYS A 18 -6.41 10.18 13.61
N GLU A 19 -5.60 9.32 13.00
CA GLU A 19 -5.64 9.06 11.56
C GLU A 19 -6.94 8.35 11.16
N ARG A 20 -7.41 7.38 11.95
CA ARG A 20 -8.71 6.71 11.75
C ARG A 20 -9.87 7.71 11.82
N TRP A 21 -9.86 8.59 12.81
CA TRP A 21 -10.85 9.66 12.92
C TRP A 21 -10.80 10.61 11.71
N SER A 22 -9.60 10.96 11.26
CA SER A 22 -9.42 11.81 10.07
C SER A 22 -9.95 11.15 8.80
N LEU A 23 -9.69 9.84 8.62
CA LEU A 23 -10.26 9.04 7.53
C LEU A 23 -11.79 8.98 7.62
N PHE A 24 -12.33 8.79 8.82
CA PHE A 24 -13.78 8.68 9.04
C PHE A 24 -14.51 9.99 8.71
N ILE A 25 -14.00 11.14 9.16
CA ILE A 25 -14.64 12.44 8.88
C ILE A 25 -14.38 12.90 7.45
N LYS A 26 -13.11 12.88 7.03
CA LYS A 26 -12.67 13.59 5.82
C LYS A 26 -12.58 12.69 4.61
N GLY A 27 -12.63 11.37 4.79
CA GLY A 27 -12.39 10.38 3.74
C GLY A 27 -10.95 10.35 3.23
N LYS A 28 -10.02 11.08 3.87
CA LYS A 28 -8.64 11.22 3.39
C LYS A 28 -7.64 11.50 4.50
N ILE A 29 -6.39 11.12 4.24
CA ILE A 29 -5.21 11.53 5.00
C ILE A 29 -4.42 12.51 4.12
N ILE A 30 -4.06 13.66 4.68
CA ILE A 30 -3.19 14.62 4.02
C ILE A 30 -1.81 14.44 4.62
N PHE A 31 -0.82 14.16 3.77
CA PHE A 31 0.58 14.10 4.15
C PHE A 31 1.23 15.46 3.89
N ASP A 32 2.01 15.94 4.85
CA ASP A 32 2.98 17.01 4.61
C ASP A 32 4.21 16.45 3.86
N SER A 33 5.13 17.32 3.45
CA SER A 33 6.29 16.91 2.64
C SER A 33 7.14 15.82 3.32
N ALA A 34 7.31 15.90 4.64
CA ALA A 34 8.03 14.89 5.41
C ALA A 34 7.27 13.57 5.45
N GLY A 35 5.97 13.62 5.77
CA GLY A 35 5.09 12.46 5.78
C GLY A 35 5.01 11.77 4.43
N LEU A 36 4.99 12.54 3.34
CA LEU A 36 4.96 11.99 1.98
C LEU A 36 6.26 11.26 1.63
N LYS A 37 7.42 11.82 1.99
CA LYS A 37 8.72 11.17 1.83
C LYS A 37 8.81 9.85 2.61
N HIS A 38 8.33 9.84 3.86
CA HIS A 38 8.31 8.62 4.66
C HIS A 38 7.36 7.58 4.08
N PHE A 39 6.16 8.01 3.65
CA PHE A 39 5.19 7.14 3.01
C PHE A 39 5.75 6.52 1.72
N SER A 40 6.36 7.31 0.84
CA SER A 40 6.90 6.82 -0.43
C SER A 40 8.01 5.79 -0.22
N ASN A 41 8.93 6.05 0.71
CA ASN A 41 10.04 5.12 1.00
C ASN A 41 9.52 3.80 1.56
N MET A 42 8.53 3.85 2.45
CA MET A 42 7.91 2.65 3.00
C MET A 42 7.10 1.89 1.96
N LEU A 43 6.39 2.59 1.07
CA LEU A 43 5.65 1.98 -0.02
C LEU A 43 6.57 1.24 -0.99
N VAL A 44 7.69 1.86 -1.40
CA VAL A 44 8.67 1.22 -2.28
C VAL A 44 9.27 -0.02 -1.63
N LYS A 45 9.65 0.07 -0.35
CA LYS A 45 10.16 -1.09 0.41
C LYS A 45 9.13 -2.22 0.45
N MET A 46 7.88 -1.89 0.78
CA MET A 46 6.78 -2.85 0.86
C MET A 46 6.59 -3.59 -0.47
N VAL A 47 6.53 -2.85 -1.58
CA VAL A 47 6.35 -3.43 -2.92
C VAL A 47 7.55 -4.29 -3.31
N SER A 48 8.77 -3.84 -3.03
CA SER A 48 9.99 -4.61 -3.31
C SER A 48 10.03 -5.93 -2.53
N ASP A 49 9.77 -5.86 -1.22
CA ASP A 49 9.79 -7.02 -0.33
C ASP A 49 8.66 -8.01 -0.70
N TRP A 50 7.50 -7.52 -1.15
CA TRP A 50 6.42 -8.35 -1.69
C TRP A 50 6.82 -9.03 -3.01
N HIS A 51 7.42 -8.28 -3.93
CA HIS A 51 7.83 -8.80 -5.24
C HIS A 51 8.87 -9.93 -5.12
N GLN A 52 9.80 -9.82 -4.17
CA GLN A 52 10.79 -10.88 -3.88
C GLN A 52 10.17 -12.19 -3.40
N ARG A 53 8.95 -12.14 -2.84
CA ARG A 53 8.27 -13.28 -2.21
C ARG A 53 7.06 -13.78 -3.00
N PHE A 54 6.95 -13.41 -4.28
CA PHE A 54 5.86 -13.85 -5.14
C PHE A 54 5.64 -15.37 -5.08
N ASP A 55 4.42 -15.78 -4.72
CA ASP A 55 3.96 -17.13 -5.01
C ASP A 55 3.82 -17.33 -6.53
N ASP A 56 3.91 -18.58 -6.98
CA ASP A 56 3.93 -18.87 -8.42
C ASP A 56 2.62 -18.51 -9.12
N LYS A 57 1.52 -18.40 -8.37
CA LYS A 57 0.22 -17.93 -8.89
C LYS A 57 0.25 -16.45 -9.20
N THR A 58 0.82 -15.64 -8.31
CA THR A 58 0.90 -14.18 -8.45
C THR A 58 1.88 -13.76 -9.54
N LYS A 59 2.99 -14.51 -9.72
CA LYS A 59 3.93 -14.28 -10.84
C LYS A 59 3.28 -14.40 -12.22
N GLN A 60 2.24 -15.24 -12.33
CA GLN A 60 1.56 -15.51 -13.59
C GLN A 60 0.45 -14.49 -13.90
N ILE A 61 0.12 -13.59 -12.95
CA ILE A 61 -0.82 -12.50 -13.20
C ILE A 61 -0.17 -11.53 -14.18
N GLN A 62 -0.75 -11.41 -15.37
CA GLN A 62 -0.26 -10.46 -16.36
C GLN A 62 -0.47 -9.03 -15.87
N THR A 63 0.59 -8.24 -15.89
CA THR A 63 0.49 -6.79 -15.70
C THR A 63 -0.18 -6.20 -16.93
N HIS A 64 -1.39 -5.66 -16.77
CA HIS A 64 -2.06 -4.92 -17.82
C HIS A 64 -1.76 -3.43 -17.67
N ASP A 65 -1.32 -2.80 -18.76
CA ASP A 65 -1.11 -1.34 -18.85
C ASP A 65 -2.44 -0.56 -18.96
N SER A 66 -3.56 -1.28 -19.05
CA SER A 66 -4.89 -0.68 -19.15
C SER A 66 -5.32 -0.11 -17.80
N SER A 67 -5.16 1.19 -17.68
CA SER A 67 -5.73 2.03 -16.61
C SER A 67 -7.27 2.16 -16.65
N GLU A 68 -7.96 1.39 -17.49
CA GLU A 68 -9.43 1.33 -17.48
C GLU A 68 -9.95 0.17 -16.61
N PRO A 69 -10.87 0.41 -15.67
CA PRO A 69 -11.54 -0.66 -14.94
C PRO A 69 -12.33 -1.55 -15.91
N PRO A 70 -12.51 -2.85 -15.59
CA PRO A 70 -13.27 -3.76 -16.43
C PRO A 70 -14.68 -3.20 -16.65
N LYS A 71 -15.03 -2.97 -17.93
CA LYS A 71 -16.41 -2.66 -18.33
C LYS A 71 -17.23 -3.94 -18.15
N LYS A 72 -18.27 -3.83 -17.32
CA LYS A 72 -19.26 -4.90 -17.08
C LYS A 72 -20.00 -5.26 -18.35
#